data_AF-A0A7P0T9F5-F1
#
_entry.id   AF-A0A7P0T9F5-F1
#
_cell.length_a   1.000
_cell.length_b   1.000
_cell.length_c   1.000
_cell.angle_alpha   90.00
_cell.angle_beta   90.00
_cell.angle_gamma   90.00
#
_symmetry.space_group_name_H-M   'P 1'
#
loop_
_entity.id
_entity.type
_entity.pdbx_description
1 polymer ?
#
loop_
_entity_poly.entity_id
_entity_poly.type
_entity_poly.pdbx_seq_one_letter_code
_entity_poly.pdbx_strand_id
1 'polypeptide(L)'
;MTSAGGAPGALPAGTPESSLHEALDQCMTALDLFLTNQFSEALSYLKPRTKESMYHSLTYATILEMQAMMTFDPQDILLAGNMMKEAQMLCQRGNPR
;
A
#
# COMPACT_ATOMS: atom_id res chain seq x y z
N MET A 1 -43.97 -8.63 25.07
CA MET A 1 -43.98 -9.78 24.11
C MET A 1 -43.80 -9.14 22.74
N THR A 2 -42.74 -9.27 21.96
CA THR A 2 -41.67 -10.27 21.74
C THR A 2 -40.39 -9.49 21.32
N SER A 3 -39.17 -9.85 21.77
CA SER A 3 -38.10 -10.60 21.04
C SER A 3 -37.74 -10.01 19.66
N ALA A 4 -36.51 -9.86 19.15
CA ALA A 4 -35.08 -10.07 19.46
C ALA A 4 -34.36 -9.55 18.18
N GLY A 5 -33.07 -9.27 18.04
CA GLY A 5 -31.88 -9.29 18.89
C GLY A 5 -30.83 -8.46 18.14
N GLY A 6 -30.00 -7.73 18.88
CA GLY A 6 -28.88 -6.99 18.31
C GLY A 6 -27.75 -7.93 17.94
N ALA A 7 -27.39 -7.99 16.67
CA ALA A 7 -26.12 -8.55 16.22
C ALA A 7 -24.99 -7.54 16.51
N PRO A 8 -23.84 -7.96 17.06
CA PRO A 8 -22.72 -7.06 17.30
C PRO A 8 -21.83 -6.94 16.06
N GLY A 9 -21.44 -5.72 15.73
CA GLY A 9 -20.14 -5.43 15.11
C GLY A 9 -20.03 -5.60 13.59
N ALA A 10 -20.82 -4.87 12.81
CA ALA A 10 -20.34 -4.41 11.51
C ALA A 10 -19.69 -3.04 11.73
N LEU A 11 -18.35 -2.99 11.70
CA LEU A 11 -17.60 -1.73 11.65
C LEU A 11 -18.13 -0.90 10.47
N PRO A 12 -18.42 0.40 10.65
CA PRO A 12 -18.90 1.22 9.55
C PRO A 12 -17.82 1.24 8.48
N ALA A 13 -18.15 0.79 7.28
CA ALA A 13 -17.30 0.96 6.11
C ALA A 13 -17.01 2.46 5.97
N GLY A 14 -15.77 2.87 6.27
CA GLY A 14 -15.33 4.25 6.18
C GLY A 14 -15.66 4.81 4.79
N THR A 15 -15.94 6.10 4.72
CA THR A 15 -16.12 6.78 3.43
C THR A 15 -14.85 6.63 2.57
N PRO A 16 -14.95 6.66 1.24
CA PRO A 16 -13.78 6.59 0.36
C PRO A 16 -12.68 7.61 0.74
N GLU A 17 -13.09 8.81 1.16
CA GLU A 17 -12.21 9.86 1.71
C GLU A 17 -11.45 9.43 2.96
N SER A 18 -12.12 8.74 3.91
CA SER A 18 -11.44 8.22 5.10
C SER A 18 -10.44 7.11 4.74
N SER A 19 -10.77 6.24 3.78
CA SER A 19 -9.84 5.20 3.31
C SER A 19 -8.63 5.75 2.56
N LEU A 20 -8.79 6.92 1.90
CA LEU A 20 -7.70 7.64 1.24
C LEU A 20 -6.74 8.25 2.25
N HIS A 21 -7.27 8.99 3.24
CA HIS A 21 -6.44 9.61 4.27
C HIS A 21 -5.66 8.55 5.07
N GLU A 22 -6.32 7.45 5.45
CA GLU A 22 -5.64 6.32 6.10
C GLU A 22 -4.50 5.76 5.25
N ALA A 23 -4.71 5.60 3.94
CA ALA A 23 -3.67 5.10 3.05
C ALA A 23 -2.48 6.07 2.93
N LEU A 24 -2.74 7.37 2.92
CA LEU A 24 -1.69 8.39 2.87
C LEU A 24 -0.90 8.46 4.19
N ASP A 25 -1.58 8.40 5.34
CA ASP A 25 -0.93 8.39 6.66
C ASP A 25 -0.02 7.16 6.83
N GLN A 26 -0.49 6.00 6.36
CA GLN A 26 0.30 4.77 6.32
C GLN A 26 1.52 4.93 5.40
N CYS A 27 1.36 5.55 4.23
CA CYS A 27 2.49 5.82 3.34
C CYS A 27 3.49 6.81 3.93
N MET A 28 3.04 7.86 4.64
CA MET A 28 3.93 8.78 5.35
C MET A 28 4.75 8.06 6.43
N THR A 29 4.11 7.20 7.21
CA THR A 29 4.80 6.37 8.21
C THR A 29 5.89 5.50 7.58
N ALA A 30 5.59 4.86 6.44
CA ALA A 30 6.57 4.06 5.71
C ALA A 30 7.71 4.90 5.12
N LEU A 31 7.43 6.11 4.66
CA LEU A 31 8.44 7.05 4.19
C LEU A 31 9.35 7.53 5.32
N ASP A 32 8.82 7.75 6.53
CA ASP A 32 9.64 8.08 7.69
C ASP A 32 10.59 6.93 8.04
N LEU A 33 10.10 5.68 8.07
CA LEU A 33 10.94 4.50 8.23
C LEU A 33 12.03 4.43 7.15
N PHE A 34 11.65 4.64 5.89
CA PHE A 34 12.57 4.64 4.77
C PHE A 34 13.66 5.72 4.90
N LEU A 35 13.28 6.97 5.16
CA LEU A 35 14.20 8.11 5.27
C LEU A 35 15.08 8.05 6.52
N THR A 36 14.67 7.29 7.54
CA THR A 36 15.48 6.97 8.72
C THR A 36 16.32 5.70 8.54
N ASN A 37 16.49 5.22 7.31
CA ASN A 37 17.27 4.03 6.91
C ASN A 37 16.71 2.69 7.41
N GLN A 38 15.45 2.63 7.83
CA GLN A 38 14.76 1.41 8.23
C GLN A 38 14.04 0.78 7.00
N PHE A 39 14.81 0.53 5.93
CA PHE A 39 14.27 0.08 4.63
C PHE A 39 13.45 -1.21 4.73
N SER A 40 13.98 -2.24 5.40
CA SER A 40 13.29 -3.52 5.55
C SER A 40 11.98 -3.40 6.34
N GLU A 41 11.93 -2.49 7.30
CA GLU A 41 10.73 -2.22 8.09
C GLU A 41 9.68 -1.48 7.26
N ALA A 42 10.09 -0.45 6.50
CA ALA A 42 9.22 0.26 5.58
C ALA A 42 8.57 -0.68 4.55
N LEU A 43 9.35 -1.57 3.95
CA LEU A 43 8.85 -2.58 3.02
C LEU A 43 7.89 -3.55 3.72
N SER A 44 8.25 -4.07 4.89
CA SER A 44 7.40 -5.01 5.64
C SER A 44 6.08 -4.39 6.07
N TYR A 45 6.10 -3.11 6.44
CA TYR A 45 4.92 -2.34 6.82
C TYR A 45 3.92 -2.19 5.66
N LEU A 46 4.42 -1.88 4.46
CA LEU A 46 3.59 -1.64 3.27
C LEU A 46 3.10 -2.93 2.60
N LYS A 47 3.90 -4.00 2.63
CA LYS A 47 3.67 -5.25 1.88
C LYS A 47 2.25 -5.84 1.97
N PRO A 48 1.55 -5.83 3.12
CA PRO A 48 0.20 -6.39 3.22
C PRO A 48 -0.84 -5.63 2.38
N ARG A 49 -0.62 -4.34 2.09
CA ARG A 49 -1.61 -3.44 1.49
C ARG A 49 -1.32 -3.06 0.04
N THR A 50 -0.22 -3.56 -0.54
CA THR A 50 0.21 -3.21 -1.91
C THR A 50 -0.79 -3.58 -2.99
N LYS A 51 -1.74 -4.50 -2.73
CA LYS A 51 -2.80 -4.91 -3.66
C LYS A 51 -4.16 -4.26 -3.38
N GLU A 52 -4.28 -3.56 -2.27
CA GLU A 52 -5.53 -2.98 -1.79
C GLU A 52 -5.64 -1.51 -2.17
N SER A 53 -4.51 -0.81 -2.19
CA SER A 53 -4.44 0.63 -2.39
C SER A 53 -3.30 0.98 -3.34
N MET A 54 -3.65 1.79 -4.35
CA MET A 54 -2.71 2.35 -5.32
C MET A 54 -1.54 3.06 -4.63
N TYR A 55 -1.82 3.79 -3.55
CA TYR A 55 -0.81 4.56 -2.82
C TYR A 55 0.23 3.67 -2.16
N HIS A 56 -0.20 2.60 -1.48
CA HIS A 56 0.72 1.62 -0.89
C HIS A 56 1.58 0.93 -1.94
N SER A 57 0.97 0.55 -3.06
CA SER A 57 1.67 -0.07 -4.18
C SER A 57 2.76 0.86 -4.74
N LEU A 58 2.41 2.13 -4.96
CA LEU A 58 3.31 3.13 -5.50
C LEU A 58 4.47 3.41 -4.54
N THR A 59 4.20 3.67 -3.26
CA THR A 59 5.25 3.93 -2.26
C THR A 59 6.18 2.72 -2.12
N TYR A 60 5.64 1.50 -2.09
CA TYR A 60 6.44 0.27 -2.03
C TYR A 60 7.32 0.11 -3.29
N ALA A 61 6.78 0.39 -4.48
CA ALA A 61 7.54 0.35 -5.73
C ALA A 61 8.69 1.37 -5.74
N THR A 62 8.46 2.60 -5.27
CA THR A 62 9.50 3.63 -5.20
C THR A 62 10.65 3.24 -4.27
N ILE A 63 10.36 2.62 -3.12
CA ILE A 63 11.40 2.14 -2.21
C ILE A 63 12.23 1.01 -2.86
N LEU A 64 11.57 0.07 -3.56
CA LEU A 64 12.25 -0.97 -4.31
C LEU A 64 13.10 -0.43 -5.47
N GLU A 65 12.63 0.59 -6.18
CA GLU A 65 13.42 1.29 -7.21
C GLU A 65 14.71 1.86 -6.64
N MET A 66 14.65 2.45 -5.45
CA MET A 66 15.84 2.96 -4.76
C MET A 66 16.80 1.82 -4.38
N GLN A 67 16.29 0.67 -3.93
CA GLN A 67 17.12 -0.53 -3.71
C GLN A 67 17.79 -0.98 -5.01
N ALA A 68 17.04 -1.10 -6.10
CA ALA A 68 17.53 -1.51 -7.40
C ALA A 68 18.62 -0.55 -7.96
N MET A 69 18.46 0.76 -7.75
CA MET A 69 19.46 1.77 -8.15
C MET A 69 20.73 1.72 -7.29
N MET A 70 20.64 1.30 -6.02
CA MET A 70 21.79 1.22 -5.13
C MET A 70 22.60 -0.06 -5.34
N THR A 71 21.93 -1.20 -5.56
CA THR A 71 22.58 -2.50 -5.69
C THR A 71 22.97 -2.81 -7.13
N PHE A 72 22.23 -2.25 -8.10
CA PHE A 72 22.25 -2.67 -9.50
C PHE A 72 22.08 -4.20 -9.67
N ASP A 73 21.45 -4.86 -8.68
CA ASP A 73 21.17 -6.29 -8.76
C ASP A 73 20.04 -6.54 -9.77
N PRO A 74 20.24 -7.42 -10.77
CA PRO A 74 19.21 -7.72 -11.75
C PRO A 74 17.88 -8.19 -11.14
N GLN A 75 17.91 -8.89 -10.01
CA GLN A 75 16.71 -9.33 -9.29
C GLN A 75 15.96 -8.16 -8.65
N ASP A 76 16.69 -7.21 -8.06
CA ASP A 76 16.08 -6.01 -7.49
C ASP A 76 15.41 -5.16 -8.58
N ILE A 77 16.07 -5.01 -9.73
CA ILE A 77 15.52 -4.32 -10.91
C ILE A 77 14.24 -5.00 -11.40
N LEU A 78 14.24 -6.34 -11.51
CA LEU A 78 13.05 -7.10 -11.93
C LEU A 78 11.90 -6.96 -10.91
N LEU A 79 12.20 -7.01 -9.62
CA LEU A 79 11.22 -6.87 -8.56
C LEU A 79 10.56 -5.48 -8.58
N ALA A 80 11.36 -4.43 -8.68
CA ALA A 80 10.87 -3.06 -8.79
C ALA A 80 9.97 -2.87 -10.03
N GLY A 81 10.42 -3.36 -11.20
CA GLY A 81 9.65 -3.28 -12.44
C GLY A 81 8.32 -4.04 -12.40
N ASN A 82 8.27 -5.22 -11.77
CA ASN A 82 7.03 -5.97 -11.59
C ASN A 82 6.06 -5.22 -10.68
N MET A 83 6.56 -4.60 -9.62
CA MET A 83 5.71 -3.89 -8.68
C MET A 83 5.15 -2.58 -9.25
N MET A 84 5.91 -1.90 -10.10
CA MET A 84 5.41 -0.75 -10.86
C MET A 84 4.24 -1.14 -11.79
N LYS A 85 4.29 -2.33 -12.41
CA LYS A 85 3.16 -2.85 -13.22
C LYS A 85 1.94 -3.14 -12.35
N GLU A 86 2.11 -3.69 -11.15
CA GLU A 86 1.01 -3.90 -10.21
C GLU A 86 0.34 -2.58 -9.81
N ALA A 87 1.14 -1.56 -9.48
CA ALA A 87 0.63 -0.22 -9.20
C ALA A 87 -0.19 0.34 -10.38
N GLN A 88 0.32 0.22 -11.62
CA GLN A 88 -0.40 0.64 -12.82
C GLN A 88 -1.75 -0.06 -13.00
N MET A 89 -1.82 -1.38 -12.76
CA MET A 89 -3.08 -2.14 -12.84
C MET A 89 -4.11 -1.64 -11.81
N LEU A 90 -3.67 -1.29 -10.60
CA LEU A 90 -4.56 -0.73 -9.57
C LEU A 90 -5.11 0.64 -9.98
N CYS A 91 -4.28 1.52 -10.56
CA CYS A 91 -4.73 2.80 -11.10
C CYS A 91 -5.84 2.62 -12.14
N GLN A 92 -5.68 1.63 -13.04
CA GLN A 92 -6.62 1.37 -14.12
C GLN A 92 -7.94 0.78 -13.62
N ARG A 93 -7.92 0.00 -12.53
CA ARG A 93 -9.13 -0.57 -11.92
C ARG A 93 -10.09 0.51 -11.40
N GLY A 94 -9.56 1.63 -10.91
CA GLY A 94 -10.35 2.75 -10.38
C GLY A 94 -10.96 3.66 -11.45
N ASN A 95 -10.58 3.50 -12.72
CA ASN A 95 -11.04 4.33 -13.83
C ASN A 95 -11.55 3.47 -15.00
N PRO A 96 -12.71 2.80 -14.86
CA PRO A 96 -13.31 2.08 -15.97
C PRO A 96 -13.72 3.09 -17.05
N ARG A 97 -13.17 2.90 -18.25
CA ARG A 97 -13.62 3.63 -19.45
C ARG A 97 -15.05 3.29 -19.80
#